data_AF-A0A3Q9J3E9-F1
#
_entry.id   AF-A0A3Q9J3E9-F1
#
_cell.length_a   1.000
_cell.length_b   1.000
_cell.length_c   1.000
_cell.angle_alpha   90.00
_cell.angle_beta   90.00
_cell.angle_gamma   90.00
#
_symmetry.space_group_name_H-M   'P 1'
#
loop_
_entity.id
_entity.type
_entity.pdbx_description
1 polymer ?
#
loop_
_entity_poly.entity_id
_entity_poly.type
_entity_poly.pdbx_seq_one_letter_code
_entity_poly.pdbx_strand_id
1 'polypeptide(L)'
;MTNDTSTMSETSGQPAEDYRTSEGLRALLNRLHAAGRGAWGQDPVAAELMAFAAEKYAALAHKHRLDPWEAASAAFDVMRTKAARTADDPWAVITHAVRITCIAEERGQGLLCSTHQARRPRYSIFHDPERLSDRENVLSDYHPAFQIKDAHDRDDTPEQAPAEPAATTAASAVEDAITLLMLLDWPEGTARSAVEHVCVALTRVGNRHTAYETLRRDKHARALIDLPGRSWAVLLRALLGCPDPALAATGAGRGVLLRLLIGETLPVLLRDDDLVLTLSLAAPGTTKARGAG
;
A
#
# COMPACT_ATOMS: atom_id res chain seq x y z
N MET A 1 -47.79 -71.21 25.23
CA MET A 1 -46.49 -71.48 24.60
C MET A 1 -46.36 -70.46 23.49
N THR A 2 -45.51 -69.46 23.50
CA THR A 2 -44.19 -69.28 24.14
C THR A 2 -43.95 -67.78 24.32
N ASN A 3 -43.25 -67.44 25.41
CA ASN A 3 -42.78 -66.10 25.73
C ASN A 3 -41.69 -65.69 24.74
N ASP A 4 -41.69 -64.43 24.29
CA ASP A 4 -40.46 -63.75 23.89
C ASP A 4 -40.34 -62.45 24.70
N THR A 5 -39.55 -62.58 25.75
CA THR A 5 -39.07 -61.52 26.61
C THR A 5 -38.08 -60.68 25.81
N SER A 6 -38.54 -59.56 25.25
CA SER A 6 -37.66 -58.50 24.77
C SER A 6 -36.86 -57.94 25.93
N THR A 7 -35.59 -58.34 25.97
CA THR A 7 -34.58 -57.87 26.90
C THR A 7 -34.32 -56.40 26.59
N MET A 8 -34.97 -55.48 27.32
CA MET A 8 -34.54 -54.10 27.37
C MET A 8 -33.15 -54.11 28.00
N SER A 9 -32.13 -53.92 27.17
CA SER A 9 -30.79 -53.61 27.66
C SER A 9 -30.88 -52.25 28.33
N GLU A 10 -30.95 -52.27 29.66
CA GLU A 10 -30.74 -51.11 30.51
C GLU A 10 -29.34 -50.56 30.21
N THR A 11 -29.29 -49.50 29.40
CA THR A 11 -28.09 -48.68 29.25
C THR A 11 -27.77 -48.13 30.63
N SER A 12 -26.72 -48.68 31.22
CA SER A 12 -26.27 -48.42 32.57
C SER A 12 -26.07 -46.91 32.75
N GLY A 13 -26.83 -46.32 33.68
CA GLY A 13 -26.78 -44.90 33.99
C GLY A 13 -25.41 -44.51 34.54
N GLN A 14 -24.57 -43.94 33.69
CA GLN A 14 -23.66 -42.89 34.14
C GLN A 14 -24.50 -41.62 34.27
N PRO A 15 -24.45 -40.91 35.41
CA PRO A 15 -25.09 -39.60 35.49
C PRO A 15 -24.53 -38.76 34.34
N ALA A 16 -25.42 -38.17 33.52
CA ALA A 16 -25.00 -37.28 32.46
C ALA A 16 -24.04 -36.25 33.07
N GLU A 17 -22.76 -36.33 32.71
CA GLU A 17 -21.73 -35.47 33.28
C GLU A 17 -22.12 -34.02 32.95
N ASP A 18 -22.62 -33.28 33.95
CA ASP A 18 -23.13 -31.93 33.72
C ASP A 18 -21.95 -30.95 33.58
N TYR A 19 -21.38 -30.95 32.37
CA TYR A 19 -20.27 -30.09 31.97
C TYR A 19 -20.61 -28.60 32.02
N ARG A 20 -21.89 -28.22 32.22
CA ARG A 20 -22.28 -26.81 32.41
C ARG A 20 -21.87 -26.31 33.79
N THR A 21 -21.71 -27.20 34.76
CA THR A 21 -21.18 -26.88 36.09
C THR A 21 -19.66 -26.99 36.12
N SER A 22 -19.02 -26.26 37.04
CA SER A 22 -17.56 -26.29 37.22
C SER A 22 -17.06 -27.65 37.70
N GLU A 23 -17.82 -28.34 38.56
CA GLU A 23 -17.47 -29.67 39.06
C GLU A 23 -17.63 -30.75 37.97
N GLY A 24 -18.75 -30.74 37.24
CA GLY A 24 -18.98 -31.68 36.15
C GLY A 24 -17.99 -31.50 35.01
N LEU A 25 -17.65 -30.25 34.64
CA LEU A 25 -16.60 -29.98 33.67
C LEU A 25 -15.25 -30.53 34.16
N ARG A 26 -14.89 -30.34 35.43
CA ARG A 26 -13.64 -30.86 35.98
C ARG A 26 -13.57 -32.39 35.89
N ALA A 27 -14.67 -33.07 36.23
CA ALA A 27 -14.78 -34.53 36.14
C ALA A 27 -14.57 -35.00 34.70
N LEU A 28 -15.28 -34.39 33.75
CA LEU A 28 -15.16 -34.67 32.32
C LEU A 28 -13.72 -34.47 31.81
N LEU A 29 -13.08 -33.34 32.14
CA LEU A 29 -11.71 -33.07 31.69
C LEU A 29 -10.68 -34.06 32.27
N ASN A 30 -10.89 -34.51 33.51
CA ASN A 30 -10.04 -35.55 34.11
C ASN A 30 -10.28 -36.92 33.46
N ARG A 31 -11.54 -37.28 33.16
CA ARG A 31 -11.89 -38.51 32.44
C ARG A 31 -11.26 -38.54 31.05
N LEU A 32 -11.42 -37.46 30.28
CA LEU A 32 -10.84 -37.33 28.95
C LEU A 32 -9.31 -37.36 28.99
N HIS A 33 -8.68 -36.81 30.03
CA HIS A 33 -7.23 -36.87 30.20
C HIS A 33 -6.75 -38.30 30.51
N ALA A 34 -7.46 -39.01 31.39
CA ALA A 34 -7.12 -40.39 31.77
C ALA A 34 -7.33 -41.38 30.61
N ALA A 35 -8.34 -41.16 29.76
CA ALA A 35 -8.62 -41.97 28.58
C ALA A 35 -7.55 -41.86 27.47
N GLY A 36 -6.66 -40.86 27.54
CA GLY A 36 -5.47 -40.77 26.70
C GLY A 36 -5.68 -40.11 25.33
N ARG A 37 -4.76 -40.37 24.40
CA ARG A 37 -4.76 -39.73 23.08
C ARG A 37 -5.90 -40.28 22.22
N GLY A 38 -6.80 -39.39 21.78
CA GLY A 38 -7.94 -39.75 20.93
C GLY A 38 -9.30 -39.69 21.63
N ALA A 39 -9.33 -39.59 22.98
CA ALA A 39 -10.57 -39.51 23.75
C ALA A 39 -11.47 -38.36 23.27
N TRP A 40 -10.90 -37.17 23.06
CA TRP A 40 -11.62 -36.00 22.55
C TRP A 40 -12.29 -36.20 21.18
N GLY A 41 -11.77 -37.10 20.33
CA GLY A 41 -12.32 -37.33 19.00
C GLY A 41 -13.36 -38.45 18.93
N GLN A 42 -13.41 -39.32 19.96
CA GLN A 42 -14.31 -40.49 20.00
C GLN A 42 -15.44 -40.30 21.01
N ASP A 43 -15.28 -39.39 21.96
CA ASP A 43 -16.24 -39.16 23.03
C ASP A 43 -17.38 -38.24 22.59
N PRO A 44 -18.65 -38.70 22.62
CA PRO A 44 -19.79 -37.88 22.22
C PRO A 44 -20.01 -36.69 23.16
N VAL A 45 -19.70 -36.82 24.47
CA VAL A 45 -19.82 -35.74 25.44
C VAL A 45 -18.78 -34.65 25.18
N ALA A 46 -17.59 -35.03 24.71
CA ALA A 46 -16.59 -34.05 24.27
C ALA A 46 -17.07 -33.24 23.06
N ALA A 47 -17.77 -33.88 22.11
CA ALA A 47 -18.36 -33.17 20.97
C ALA A 47 -19.47 -32.21 21.41
N GLU A 48 -20.36 -32.62 22.32
CA GLU A 48 -21.38 -31.75 22.92
C GLU A 48 -20.77 -30.57 23.69
N LEU A 49 -19.71 -30.82 24.47
CA LEU A 49 -18.97 -29.77 25.18
C LEU A 49 -18.42 -28.72 24.19
N MET A 50 -17.90 -29.14 23.04
CA MET A 50 -17.36 -28.24 22.03
C MET A 50 -18.46 -27.40 21.37
N ALA A 51 -19.62 -27.99 21.06
CA ALA A 51 -20.77 -27.25 20.56
C ALA A 51 -21.27 -26.23 21.59
N PHE A 52 -21.38 -26.65 22.85
CA PHE A 52 -21.75 -25.75 23.95
C PHE A 52 -20.74 -24.62 24.14
N ALA A 53 -19.43 -24.88 24.01
CA ALA A 53 -18.40 -23.85 24.09
C ALA A 53 -18.53 -22.80 22.97
N ALA A 54 -18.81 -23.25 21.74
CA ALA A 54 -19.07 -22.36 20.61
C ALA A 54 -20.28 -21.45 20.89
N GLU A 55 -21.40 -22.00 21.36
CA GLU A 55 -22.59 -21.24 21.73
C GLU A 55 -22.30 -20.26 22.88
N LYS A 56 -21.66 -20.74 23.95
CA LYS A 56 -21.35 -19.97 25.16
C LYS A 56 -20.46 -18.76 24.87
N TYR A 57 -19.51 -18.89 23.96
CA TYR A 57 -18.57 -17.83 23.61
C TYR A 57 -18.94 -17.06 22.33
N ALA A 58 -20.07 -17.36 21.67
CA ALA A 58 -20.49 -16.72 20.43
C ALA A 58 -20.55 -15.18 20.55
N ALA A 59 -21.17 -14.65 21.60
CA ALA A 59 -21.26 -13.21 21.82
C ALA A 59 -19.88 -12.55 22.00
N LEU A 60 -18.95 -13.25 22.66
CA LEU A 60 -17.57 -12.78 22.83
C LEU A 60 -16.80 -12.83 21.51
N ALA A 61 -16.96 -13.90 20.72
CA ALA A 61 -16.36 -14.02 19.40
C ALA A 61 -16.84 -12.90 18.47
N HIS A 62 -18.15 -12.65 18.41
CA HIS A 62 -18.72 -11.57 17.61
C HIS A 62 -18.22 -10.19 18.02
N LYS A 63 -18.04 -9.94 19.33
CA LYS A 63 -17.46 -8.68 19.83
C LYS A 63 -16.07 -8.42 19.24
N HIS A 64 -15.29 -9.47 19.00
CA HIS A 64 -13.94 -9.41 18.45
C HIS A 64 -13.88 -9.76 16.95
N ARG A 65 -15.05 -9.83 16.27
CA ARG A 65 -15.17 -10.16 14.83
C ARG A 65 -14.64 -11.55 14.44
N LEU A 66 -14.73 -12.50 15.35
CA LEU A 66 -14.29 -13.89 15.16
C LEU A 66 -15.47 -14.83 14.98
N ASP A 67 -15.22 -15.99 14.37
CA ASP A 67 -16.20 -17.07 14.30
C ASP A 67 -16.35 -17.74 15.69
N PRO A 68 -17.56 -18.13 16.11
CA PRO A 68 -17.76 -18.84 17.38
C PRO A 68 -16.89 -20.10 17.55
N TRP A 69 -16.58 -20.82 16.47
CA TRP A 69 -15.70 -21.99 16.51
C TRP A 69 -14.22 -21.66 16.70
N GLU A 70 -13.79 -20.44 16.34
CA GLU A 70 -12.43 -19.97 16.68
C GLU A 70 -12.32 -19.78 18.20
N ALA A 71 -13.33 -19.18 18.84
CA ALA A 71 -13.38 -19.07 20.30
C ALA A 71 -13.50 -20.43 20.99
N ALA A 72 -14.28 -21.37 20.42
CA ALA A 72 -14.36 -22.74 20.91
C ALA A 72 -13.01 -23.46 20.83
N SER A 73 -12.27 -23.29 19.73
CA SER A 73 -10.93 -23.87 19.56
C SER A 73 -9.95 -23.33 20.60
N ALA A 74 -10.01 -22.03 20.92
CA ALA A 74 -9.23 -21.44 22.01
C ALA A 74 -9.62 -22.03 23.38
N ALA A 75 -10.91 -22.30 23.60
CA ALA A 75 -11.39 -22.94 24.83
C ALA A 75 -10.85 -24.38 24.95
N PHE A 76 -10.87 -25.13 23.85
CA PHE A 76 -10.35 -26.50 23.77
C PHE A 76 -8.86 -26.58 24.13
N ASP A 77 -8.05 -25.67 23.61
CA ASP A 77 -6.62 -25.63 23.93
C ASP A 77 -6.38 -25.45 25.44
N VAL A 78 -7.21 -24.64 26.08
CA VAL A 78 -7.14 -24.40 27.54
C VAL A 78 -7.65 -25.60 28.32
N MET A 79 -8.77 -26.20 27.90
CA MET A 79 -9.36 -27.41 28.52
C MET A 79 -8.38 -28.58 28.59
N ARG A 80 -7.44 -28.68 27.63
CA ARG A 80 -6.40 -29.72 27.61
C ARG A 80 -5.27 -29.50 28.62
N THR A 81 -5.12 -28.28 29.14
CA THR A 81 -4.05 -27.95 30.08
C THR A 81 -4.33 -28.52 31.48
N LYS A 82 -3.26 -28.74 32.26
CA LYS A 82 -3.39 -29.11 33.68
C LYS A 82 -4.14 -28.03 34.47
N ALA A 83 -3.95 -26.76 34.13
CA ALA A 83 -4.56 -25.63 34.84
C ALA A 83 -6.09 -25.68 34.81
N ALA A 84 -6.71 -25.95 33.65
CA ALA A 84 -8.16 -26.10 33.56
C ALA A 84 -8.67 -27.32 34.35
N ARG A 85 -7.92 -28.42 34.37
CA ARG A 85 -8.30 -29.65 35.08
C ARG A 85 -8.24 -29.56 36.60
N THR A 86 -7.31 -28.77 37.13
CA THR A 86 -7.09 -28.66 38.59
C THR A 86 -7.67 -27.39 39.19
N ALA A 87 -8.33 -26.54 38.40
CA ALA A 87 -8.92 -25.30 38.88
C ALA A 87 -10.17 -25.54 39.74
N ASP A 88 -10.35 -24.72 40.77
CA ASP A 88 -11.58 -24.67 41.57
C ASP A 88 -12.79 -24.22 40.73
N ASP A 89 -12.55 -23.40 39.71
CA ASP A 89 -13.51 -23.09 38.66
C ASP A 89 -12.87 -23.19 37.26
N PRO A 90 -12.99 -24.35 36.58
CA PRO A 90 -12.48 -24.51 35.23
C PRO A 90 -13.10 -23.53 34.24
N TRP A 91 -14.38 -23.17 34.40
CA TRP A 91 -15.06 -22.26 33.49
C TRP A 91 -14.53 -20.84 33.60
N ALA A 92 -14.16 -20.37 34.80
CA ALA A 92 -13.50 -19.08 34.95
C ALA A 92 -12.13 -19.04 34.24
N VAL A 93 -11.31 -20.08 34.41
CA VAL A 93 -9.99 -20.17 33.77
C VAL A 93 -10.13 -20.18 32.25
N ILE A 94 -11.03 -20.99 31.71
CA ILE A 94 -11.28 -21.08 30.27
C ILE A 94 -11.80 -19.75 29.73
N THR A 95 -12.79 -19.15 30.38
CA THR A 95 -13.38 -17.87 29.92
C THR A 95 -12.35 -16.75 29.91
N HIS A 96 -11.49 -16.69 30.93
CA HIS A 96 -10.42 -15.70 30.98
C HIS A 96 -9.41 -15.89 29.83
N ALA A 97 -8.99 -17.13 29.59
CA ALA A 97 -8.05 -17.44 28.52
C ALA A 97 -8.65 -17.23 27.12
N VAL A 98 -9.92 -17.60 26.90
CA VAL A 98 -10.66 -17.33 25.66
C VAL A 98 -10.74 -15.84 25.39
N ARG A 99 -11.08 -15.02 26.40
CA ARG A 99 -11.08 -13.55 26.27
C ARG A 99 -9.71 -13.03 25.82
N ILE A 100 -8.62 -13.48 26.46
CA ILE A 100 -7.27 -13.06 26.07
C ILE A 100 -6.96 -13.47 24.63
N THR A 101 -7.37 -14.67 24.22
CA THR A 101 -7.19 -15.16 22.85
C THR A 101 -7.97 -14.32 21.86
N CYS A 102 -9.26 -14.06 22.07
CA CYS A 102 -10.06 -13.23 21.18
C CYS A 102 -9.45 -11.83 20.98
N ILE A 103 -8.96 -11.21 22.05
CA ILE A 103 -8.26 -9.91 21.97
C ILE A 103 -6.98 -10.03 21.14
N ALA A 104 -6.23 -11.12 21.30
CA ALA A 104 -4.99 -11.33 20.55
C ALA A 104 -5.25 -11.67 19.07
N GLU A 105 -6.32 -12.39 18.75
CA GLU A 105 -6.76 -12.67 17.39
C GLU A 105 -7.16 -11.39 16.66
N GLU A 106 -8.04 -10.57 17.26
CA GLU A 106 -8.44 -9.27 16.71
C GLU A 106 -7.21 -8.38 16.46
N ARG A 107 -6.29 -8.32 17.43
CA ARG A 107 -5.01 -7.60 17.27
C ARG A 107 -4.11 -8.20 16.20
N GLY A 108 -4.08 -9.52 16.05
CA GLY A 108 -3.27 -10.20 15.02
C GLY A 108 -3.80 -9.90 13.62
N GLN A 109 -5.11 -9.91 13.45
CA GLN A 109 -5.80 -9.52 12.22
C GLN A 109 -5.57 -8.05 11.89
N GLY A 110 -5.69 -7.18 12.92
CA GLY A 110 -5.30 -5.77 12.84
C GLY A 110 -3.86 -5.67 12.35
N LEU A 111 -2.88 -6.06 13.16
CA LEU A 111 -1.45 -5.92 12.87
C LEU A 111 -0.89 -6.78 11.71
N LEU A 112 -1.73 -7.56 11.01
CA LEU A 112 -1.32 -8.54 9.99
C LEU A 112 -0.18 -9.46 10.47
N CYS A 113 -0.28 -9.95 11.70
CA CYS A 113 0.74 -10.79 12.32
C CYS A 113 0.14 -12.01 13.02
N SER A 114 0.99 -12.97 13.39
CA SER A 114 0.53 -14.15 14.12
C SER A 114 -0.02 -13.81 15.49
N THR A 115 -0.96 -14.62 15.96
CA THR A 115 -1.68 -14.43 17.23
C THR A 115 -0.75 -14.56 18.42
N HIS A 116 0.26 -15.45 18.33
CA HIS A 116 1.35 -15.57 19.28
C HIS A 116 2.18 -14.27 19.38
N GLN A 117 2.43 -13.61 18.25
CA GLN A 117 3.14 -12.35 18.21
C GLN A 117 2.30 -11.22 18.81
N ALA A 118 1.01 -11.14 18.45
CA ALA A 118 0.06 -10.13 18.94
C ALA A 118 -0.14 -10.14 20.47
N ARG A 119 0.12 -11.27 21.14
CA ARG A 119 0.08 -11.37 22.62
C ARG A 119 1.23 -10.64 23.32
N ARG A 120 2.33 -10.31 22.64
CA ARG A 120 3.51 -9.75 23.30
C ARG A 120 3.34 -8.23 23.49
N PRO A 121 3.63 -7.69 24.68
CA PRO A 121 3.47 -6.25 24.96
C PRO A 121 4.21 -5.33 23.99
N ARG A 122 5.35 -5.78 23.45
CA ARG A 122 6.13 -5.00 22.47
C ARG A 122 5.39 -4.67 21.18
N TYR A 123 4.33 -5.41 20.84
CA TYR A 123 3.56 -5.17 19.62
C TYR A 123 2.28 -4.38 19.86
N SER A 124 1.90 -4.09 21.12
CA SER A 124 0.71 -3.30 21.42
C SER A 124 0.86 -1.80 21.15
N ILE A 125 2.07 -1.35 20.83
CA ILE A 125 2.36 0.04 20.47
C ILE A 125 2.04 0.36 19.01
N PHE A 126 1.87 -0.67 18.17
CA PHE A 126 1.62 -0.47 16.74
C PHE A 126 0.12 -0.30 16.49
N HIS A 127 -0.19 0.53 15.50
CA HIS A 127 -1.54 0.69 14.99
C HIS A 127 -1.85 -0.34 13.90
N ASP A 128 -3.13 -0.51 13.62
CA ASP A 128 -3.57 -1.32 12.49
C ASP A 128 -2.94 -0.78 11.18
N PRO A 129 -2.52 -1.66 10.27
CA PRO A 129 -1.95 -1.32 8.99
C PRO A 129 -3.05 -0.76 8.11
N GLU A 130 -2.84 0.48 7.71
CA GLU A 130 -3.67 1.18 6.75
C GLU A 130 -2.98 1.13 5.38
N ARG A 131 -3.77 1.14 4.31
CA ARG A 131 -3.19 1.25 2.97
C ARG A 131 -2.62 2.64 2.82
N LEU A 132 -1.49 2.74 2.12
CA LEU A 132 -0.85 4.02 1.89
C LEU A 132 -1.74 5.01 1.12
N SER A 133 -2.64 4.50 0.28
CA SER A 133 -3.63 5.29 -0.46
C SER A 133 -4.77 5.85 0.38
N ASP A 134 -5.03 5.27 1.55
CA ASP A 134 -6.22 5.60 2.35
C ASP A 134 -5.96 6.82 3.26
N ARG A 135 -4.74 7.37 3.23
CA ARG A 135 -4.32 8.52 4.02
C ARG A 135 -4.30 9.79 3.17
N GLU A 136 -4.78 10.88 3.77
CA GLU A 136 -4.80 12.21 3.15
C GLU A 136 -3.41 12.85 3.02
N ASN A 137 -2.43 12.45 3.85
CA ASN A 137 -1.12 13.09 3.86
C ASN A 137 -0.20 12.52 2.77
N VAL A 138 0.67 13.38 2.23
CA VAL A 138 1.65 13.01 1.21
C VAL A 138 2.73 12.09 1.80
N LEU A 139 3.21 11.13 1.00
CA LEU A 139 4.18 10.11 1.44
C LEU A 139 5.46 10.70 2.08
N SER A 140 5.89 11.89 1.62
CA SER A 140 7.04 12.63 2.14
C SER A 140 6.93 13.00 3.62
N ASP A 141 5.70 13.09 4.14
CA ASP A 141 5.45 13.64 5.48
C ASP A 141 5.58 12.56 6.57
N TYR A 142 5.57 11.28 6.19
CA TYR A 142 5.60 10.16 7.14
C TYR A 142 6.96 9.82 7.69
N HIS A 143 7.99 9.88 6.85
CA HIS A 143 9.32 9.46 7.25
C HIS A 143 10.38 10.23 6.46
N PRO A 144 11.47 10.69 7.12
CA PRO A 144 12.56 11.39 6.45
C PRO A 144 13.17 10.62 5.27
N ALA A 145 13.13 9.28 5.29
CA ALA A 145 13.62 8.47 4.16
C ALA A 145 12.77 8.58 2.88
N PHE A 146 11.52 9.05 2.99
CA PHE A 146 10.67 9.34 1.83
C PHE A 146 10.74 10.81 1.40
N GLN A 147 11.50 11.64 2.13
CA GLN A 147 11.77 13.01 1.75
C GLN A 147 12.92 13.01 0.74
N ILE A 148 12.64 13.44 -0.48
CA ILE A 148 13.68 13.77 -1.45
C ILE A 148 14.13 15.19 -1.10
N LYS A 149 15.24 15.30 -0.36
CA LYS A 149 15.89 16.59 -0.13
C LYS A 149 16.68 16.95 -1.38
N ASP A 150 16.39 18.10 -1.98
CA ASP A 150 17.21 18.62 -3.06
C ASP A 150 18.61 18.95 -2.50
N ALA A 151 19.66 18.57 -3.21
CA ALA A 151 21.03 18.89 -2.81
C ALA A 151 21.32 20.40 -2.90
N HIS A 152 20.41 21.16 -3.51
CA HIS A 152 20.44 22.61 -3.61
C HIS A 152 19.79 23.36 -2.44
N ASP A 153 19.16 22.69 -1.47
CA ASP A 153 18.68 23.30 -0.21
C ASP A 153 19.84 23.54 0.80
N ARG A 154 21.04 23.84 0.29
CA ARG A 154 22.16 24.29 1.12
C ARG A 154 22.12 25.80 1.22
N ASP A 155 21.48 26.26 2.29
CA ASP A 155 21.71 27.55 2.94
C ASP A 155 21.79 28.75 1.98
N ASP A 156 20.63 29.40 1.77
CA ASP A 156 20.58 30.83 1.47
C ASP A 156 21.12 31.61 2.69
N THR A 157 22.44 31.59 2.88
CA THR A 157 23.13 32.68 3.56
C THR A 157 23.36 33.77 2.52
N PRO A 158 22.81 34.99 2.69
CA PRO A 158 22.93 36.03 1.69
C PRO A 158 24.33 36.65 1.78
N GLU A 159 25.32 35.98 1.20
CA GLU A 159 26.62 36.60 0.94
C GLU A 159 26.49 37.41 -0.35
N GLN A 160 26.38 38.73 -0.17
CA GLN A 160 26.31 39.71 -1.24
C GLN A 160 27.54 39.59 -2.14
N ALA A 161 27.37 38.94 -3.29
CA ALA A 161 28.28 38.93 -4.42
C ALA A 161 27.62 39.62 -5.63
N PRO A 162 28.42 40.22 -6.53
CA PRO A 162 28.03 41.38 -7.33
C PRO A 162 27.07 41.02 -8.47
N ALA A 163 26.17 41.96 -8.77
CA ALA A 163 25.18 41.98 -9.85
C ALA A 163 25.45 40.99 -11.01
N GLU A 164 24.81 39.83 -10.93
CA GLU A 164 24.70 38.88 -12.05
C GLU A 164 23.70 39.41 -13.09
N PRO A 165 23.87 39.07 -14.39
CA PRO A 165 22.90 39.42 -15.43
C PRO A 165 21.52 38.93 -15.00
N ALA A 166 20.51 39.79 -15.14
CA ALA A 166 19.14 39.56 -14.69
C ALA A 166 18.73 38.09 -14.86
N ALA A 167 18.59 37.37 -13.75
CA ALA A 167 18.22 35.96 -13.75
C ALA A 167 16.97 35.79 -14.62
N THR A 168 17.09 34.98 -15.68
CA THR A 168 15.97 34.68 -16.58
C THR A 168 14.83 34.13 -15.73
N THR A 169 13.71 34.86 -15.67
CA THR A 169 12.55 34.40 -14.90
C THR A 169 12.02 33.10 -15.53
N ALA A 170 11.43 32.22 -14.72
CA ALA A 170 10.86 30.98 -15.23
C ALA A 170 9.83 31.22 -16.36
N ALA A 171 9.07 32.33 -16.28
CA ALA A 171 8.15 32.75 -17.33
C ALA A 171 8.88 33.08 -18.65
N SER A 172 10.00 33.80 -18.59
CA SER A 172 10.82 34.09 -19.77
C SER A 172 11.40 32.82 -20.39
N ALA A 173 11.88 31.88 -19.56
CA ALA A 173 12.41 30.60 -20.04
C ALA A 173 11.32 29.75 -20.71
N VAL A 174 10.07 29.81 -20.24
CA VAL A 174 8.93 29.16 -20.89
C VAL A 174 8.64 29.77 -22.26
N GLU A 175 8.56 31.10 -22.35
CA GLU A 175 8.32 31.79 -23.63
C GLU A 175 9.46 31.56 -24.63
N ASP A 176 10.71 31.53 -24.16
CA ASP A 176 11.86 31.18 -24.99
C ASP A 176 11.77 29.72 -25.50
N ALA A 177 11.38 28.76 -24.64
CA ALA A 177 11.18 27.38 -25.07
C ALA A 177 10.05 27.23 -26.11
N ILE A 178 8.96 27.98 -25.98
CA ILE A 178 7.88 28.04 -26.97
C ILE A 178 8.40 28.63 -28.28
N THR A 179 9.13 29.74 -28.21
CA THR A 179 9.74 30.41 -29.37
C THR A 179 10.69 29.48 -30.11
N LEU A 180 11.51 28.69 -29.40
CA LEU A 180 12.39 27.69 -29.98
C LEU A 180 11.61 26.69 -30.84
N LEU A 181 10.51 26.14 -30.33
CA LEU A 181 9.69 25.17 -31.06
C LEU A 181 9.05 25.80 -32.30
N MET A 182 8.55 27.03 -32.19
CA MET A 182 7.97 27.76 -33.32
C MET A 182 9.00 28.00 -34.44
N LEU A 183 10.25 28.32 -34.07
CA LEU A 183 11.36 28.47 -35.03
C LEU A 183 11.73 27.14 -35.72
N LEU A 184 11.30 26.00 -35.17
CA LEU A 184 11.51 24.65 -35.72
C LEU A 184 10.23 24.09 -36.36
N ASP A 185 9.36 24.97 -36.85
CA ASP A 185 8.10 24.67 -37.56
C ASP A 185 7.02 23.96 -36.74
N TRP A 186 7.06 24.04 -35.41
CA TRP A 186 5.95 23.58 -34.58
C TRP A 186 4.79 24.58 -34.62
N PRO A 187 3.53 24.15 -34.78
CA PRO A 187 2.38 25.04 -34.67
C PRO A 187 2.33 25.72 -33.29
N GLU A 188 2.09 27.04 -33.26
CA GLU A 188 2.11 27.85 -32.03
C GLU A 188 1.23 27.26 -30.92
N GLY A 189 -0.03 26.92 -31.23
CA GLY A 189 -0.95 26.35 -30.26
C GLY A 189 -0.44 25.04 -29.67
N THR A 190 0.15 24.18 -30.50
CA THR A 190 0.74 22.91 -30.06
C THR A 190 1.99 23.12 -29.22
N ALA A 191 2.89 24.01 -29.64
CA ALA A 191 4.12 24.33 -28.91
C ALA A 191 3.80 24.90 -27.52
N ARG A 192 2.90 25.88 -27.45
CA ARG A 192 2.46 26.52 -26.20
C ARG A 192 1.82 25.50 -25.26
N SER A 193 0.77 24.80 -25.71
CA SER A 193 0.07 23.83 -24.88
C SER A 193 0.99 22.70 -24.40
N ALA A 194 1.95 22.26 -25.21
CA ALA A 194 2.88 21.21 -24.83
C ALA A 194 3.88 21.67 -23.77
N VAL A 195 4.51 22.84 -23.96
CA VAL A 195 5.48 23.39 -22.98
C VAL A 195 4.78 23.73 -21.66
N GLU A 196 3.63 24.39 -21.71
CA GLU A 196 2.85 24.74 -20.51
C GLU A 196 2.44 23.48 -19.74
N HIS A 197 1.98 22.43 -20.43
CA HIS A 197 1.62 21.17 -19.78
C HIS A 197 2.82 20.51 -19.08
N VAL A 198 4.01 20.53 -19.71
CA VAL A 198 5.25 20.04 -19.09
C VAL A 198 5.59 20.84 -17.84
N CYS A 199 5.48 22.17 -17.88
CA CYS A 199 5.72 23.04 -16.74
C CYS A 199 4.72 22.81 -15.59
N VAL A 200 3.42 22.64 -15.89
CA VAL A 200 2.41 22.29 -14.88
C VAL A 200 2.73 20.96 -14.22
N ALA A 201 3.16 19.95 -14.99
CA ALA A 201 3.57 18.67 -14.43
C ALA A 201 4.83 18.79 -13.56
N LEU A 202 5.80 19.61 -13.94
CA LEU A 202 6.98 19.92 -13.13
C LEU A 202 6.59 20.59 -11.81
N THR A 203 5.72 21.60 -11.83
CA THR A 203 5.24 22.29 -10.62
C THR A 203 4.51 21.34 -9.67
N ARG A 204 3.73 20.40 -10.21
CA ARG A 204 2.98 19.43 -9.41
C ARG A 204 3.86 18.37 -8.75
N VAL A 205 4.90 17.92 -9.46
CA VAL A 205 5.71 16.77 -9.05
C VAL A 205 7.01 17.18 -8.35
N GLY A 206 7.53 18.37 -8.64
CA GLY A 206 8.77 18.91 -8.08
C GLY A 206 10.06 18.22 -8.53
N ASN A 207 9.96 17.13 -9.31
CA ASN A 207 11.10 16.35 -9.77
C ASN A 207 11.00 16.04 -11.27
N ARG A 208 12.06 16.36 -12.01
CA ARG A 208 12.21 16.18 -13.45
C ARG A 208 12.06 14.72 -13.93
N HIS A 209 12.66 13.76 -13.23
CA HIS A 209 12.57 12.34 -13.60
C HIS A 209 11.14 11.83 -13.45
N THR A 210 10.50 12.15 -12.33
CA THR A 210 9.14 11.75 -12.06
C THR A 210 8.16 12.46 -13.01
N ALA A 211 8.39 13.73 -13.33
CA ALA A 211 7.62 14.46 -14.35
C ALA A 211 7.75 13.81 -15.74
N TYR A 212 8.94 13.41 -16.16
CA TYR A 212 9.14 12.67 -17.42
C TYR A 212 8.32 11.37 -17.44
N GLU A 213 8.39 10.59 -16.36
CA GLU A 213 7.70 9.30 -16.25
C GLU A 213 6.18 9.43 -16.16
N THR A 214 5.64 10.51 -15.59
CA THR A 214 4.19 10.80 -15.58
C THR A 214 3.73 11.24 -16.98
N LEU A 215 4.42 12.21 -17.58
CA LEU A 215 4.09 12.76 -18.90
C LEU A 215 4.17 11.72 -20.02
N ARG A 216 5.14 10.78 -19.97
CA ARG A 216 5.22 9.72 -20.99
C ARG A 216 4.05 8.74 -20.92
N ARG A 217 3.44 8.57 -19.74
CA ARG A 217 2.30 7.65 -19.50
C ARG A 217 0.96 8.33 -19.74
N ASP A 218 0.92 9.66 -19.74
CA ASP A 218 -0.32 10.44 -19.93
C ASP A 218 -0.78 10.42 -21.39
N LYS A 219 -1.62 9.42 -21.71
CA LYS A 219 -2.23 9.29 -23.03
C LYS A 219 -3.31 10.34 -23.28
N HIS A 220 -3.93 10.89 -22.23
CA HIS A 220 -5.06 11.80 -22.34
C HIS A 220 -4.59 13.21 -22.70
N ALA A 221 -3.57 13.72 -21.99
CA ALA A 221 -2.98 15.01 -22.31
C ALA A 221 -2.40 15.04 -23.73
N ARG A 222 -1.75 13.95 -24.16
CA ARG A 222 -1.23 13.83 -25.53
C ARG A 222 -2.34 13.87 -26.59
N ALA A 223 -3.49 13.27 -26.31
CA ALA A 223 -4.64 13.31 -27.21
C ALA A 223 -5.26 14.71 -27.31
N LEU A 224 -5.25 15.47 -26.21
CA LEU A 224 -5.75 16.85 -26.18
C LEU A 224 -4.85 17.81 -26.98
N ILE A 225 -3.53 17.59 -26.95
CA ILE A 225 -2.53 18.38 -27.68
C ILE A 225 -2.45 17.97 -29.17
N ASP A 226 -3.11 16.85 -29.55
CA ASP A 226 -3.09 16.25 -30.89
C ASP A 226 -1.67 15.93 -31.41
N LEU A 227 -0.82 15.36 -30.53
CA LEU A 227 0.58 15.08 -30.85
C LEU A 227 0.86 13.58 -31.02
N PRO A 228 1.55 13.15 -32.10
CA PRO A 228 2.00 11.76 -32.23
C PRO A 228 2.89 11.32 -31.06
N GLY A 229 2.80 10.06 -30.66
CA GLY A 229 3.58 9.51 -29.53
C GLY A 229 5.09 9.66 -29.68
N ARG A 230 5.60 9.55 -30.91
CA ARG A 230 7.02 9.80 -31.26
C ARG A 230 7.41 11.25 -30.96
N SER A 231 6.64 12.20 -31.46
CA SER A 231 6.90 13.64 -31.31
C SER A 231 6.85 14.05 -29.85
N TRP A 232 5.90 13.50 -29.09
CA TRP A 232 5.81 13.72 -27.65
C TRP A 232 7.04 13.22 -26.89
N ALA A 233 7.50 12.00 -27.19
CA ALA A 233 8.67 11.43 -26.51
C ALA A 233 9.96 12.22 -26.80
N VAL A 234 10.13 12.72 -28.03
CA VAL A 234 11.26 13.57 -28.42
C VAL A 234 11.18 14.91 -27.69
N LEU A 235 10.01 15.56 -27.69
CA LEU A 235 9.80 16.83 -27.01
C LEU A 235 10.11 16.74 -25.51
N LEU A 236 9.62 15.71 -24.83
CA LEU A 236 9.90 15.50 -23.40
C LEU A 236 11.40 15.35 -23.13
N ARG A 237 12.12 14.62 -23.99
CA ARG A 237 13.57 14.46 -23.88
C ARG A 237 14.33 15.75 -24.15
N ALA A 238 13.88 16.56 -25.10
CA ALA A 238 14.50 17.84 -25.42
C ALA A 238 14.28 18.86 -24.29
N LEU A 239 13.05 18.98 -23.77
CA LEU A 239 12.71 19.96 -22.72
C LEU A 239 13.30 19.59 -21.35
N LEU A 240 13.17 18.33 -20.95
CA LEU A 240 13.59 17.85 -19.63
C LEU A 240 15.01 17.28 -19.61
N GLY A 241 15.59 16.93 -20.76
CA GLY A 241 16.89 16.30 -20.85
C GLY A 241 16.87 14.80 -20.49
N CYS A 242 18.00 14.13 -20.73
CA CYS A 242 18.20 12.74 -20.36
C CYS A 242 18.53 12.58 -18.87
N PRO A 243 17.87 11.65 -18.14
CA PRO A 243 18.11 11.42 -16.72
C PRO A 243 19.40 10.63 -16.42
N ASP A 244 20.17 10.26 -17.45
CA ASP A 244 21.42 9.53 -17.29
C ASP A 244 22.46 10.39 -16.54
N PRO A 245 22.97 9.96 -15.36
CA PRO A 245 23.97 10.70 -14.61
C PRO A 245 25.24 11.02 -15.40
N ALA A 246 25.62 10.17 -16.36
CA ALA A 246 26.80 10.38 -17.19
C ALA A 246 26.63 11.59 -18.15
N LEU A 247 25.39 11.94 -18.48
CA LEU A 247 25.06 13.04 -19.38
C LEU A 247 24.68 14.32 -18.66
N ALA A 248 24.64 14.35 -17.33
CA ALA A 248 24.11 15.48 -16.54
C ALA A 248 24.80 16.83 -16.83
N ALA A 249 26.09 16.82 -17.20
CA ALA A 249 26.85 18.03 -17.56
C ALA A 249 26.70 18.45 -19.03
N THR A 250 26.08 17.63 -19.88
CA THR A 250 25.91 17.88 -21.32
C THR A 250 24.61 18.64 -21.61
N GLY A 251 24.54 19.31 -22.77
CA GLY A 251 23.32 19.96 -23.23
C GLY A 251 22.11 19.01 -23.30
N ALA A 252 22.34 17.77 -23.76
CA ALA A 252 21.32 16.72 -23.83
C ALA A 252 20.84 16.23 -22.45
N GLY A 253 21.70 16.23 -21.43
CA GLY A 253 21.30 15.85 -20.06
C GLY A 253 20.67 16.98 -19.25
N ARG A 254 20.98 18.25 -19.57
CA ARG A 254 20.36 19.42 -18.93
C ARG A 254 18.93 19.66 -19.44
N GLY A 255 18.71 19.53 -20.75
CA GLY A 255 17.45 19.86 -21.39
C GLY A 255 17.24 21.36 -21.55
N VAL A 256 16.36 21.75 -22.47
CA VAL A 256 16.15 23.16 -22.86
C VAL A 256 15.72 24.04 -21.68
N LEU A 257 14.81 23.56 -20.83
CA LEU A 257 14.29 24.38 -19.73
C LEU A 257 15.39 24.72 -18.70
N LEU A 258 16.22 23.76 -18.33
CA LEU A 258 17.33 24.02 -17.41
C LEU A 258 18.39 24.92 -18.06
N ARG A 259 18.71 24.70 -19.35
CA ARG A 259 19.67 25.51 -20.11
C ARG A 259 19.26 26.99 -20.16
N LEU A 260 17.98 27.28 -20.40
CA LEU A 260 17.44 28.64 -20.38
C LEU A 260 17.50 29.28 -18.98
N LEU A 261 17.21 28.50 -17.92
CA LEU A 261 17.28 28.98 -16.54
C LEU A 261 18.70 29.28 -16.06
N ILE A 262 19.71 28.55 -16.54
CA ILE A 262 21.13 28.83 -16.26
C ILE A 262 21.73 29.91 -17.18
N GLY A 263 20.90 30.58 -17.99
CA GLY A 263 21.29 31.74 -18.80
C GLY A 263 21.75 31.43 -20.23
N GLU A 264 21.60 30.21 -20.75
CA GLU A 264 21.78 29.98 -22.18
C GLU A 264 20.68 30.68 -22.98
N THR A 265 21.03 31.30 -24.10
CA THR A 265 20.09 32.07 -24.92
C THR A 265 19.59 31.24 -26.11
N LEU A 266 18.45 31.63 -26.69
CA LEU A 266 17.90 31.01 -27.90
C LEU A 266 18.91 30.83 -29.05
N PRO A 267 19.75 31.82 -29.41
CA PRO A 267 20.78 31.63 -30.42
C PRO A 267 21.81 30.54 -30.11
N VAL A 268 22.10 30.29 -28.82
CA VAL A 268 23.00 29.22 -28.39
C VAL A 268 22.31 27.86 -28.56
N LEU A 269 21.03 27.75 -28.20
CA LEU A 269 20.24 26.54 -28.40
C LEU A 269 20.09 26.18 -29.89
N LEU A 270 19.92 27.18 -30.76
CA LEU A 270 19.80 26.98 -32.21
C LEU A 270 21.12 26.56 -32.89
N ARG A 271 22.26 26.65 -32.21
CA ARG A 271 23.55 26.13 -32.70
C ARG A 271 23.80 24.67 -32.33
N ASP A 272 22.93 24.08 -31.52
CA ASP A 272 22.97 22.66 -31.16
C ASP A 272 22.29 21.85 -32.27
N ASP A 273 23.08 21.42 -33.25
CA ASP A 273 22.60 20.75 -34.47
C ASP A 273 21.78 19.49 -34.16
N ASP A 274 22.16 18.73 -33.12
CA ASP A 274 21.45 17.52 -32.71
C ASP A 274 20.08 17.85 -32.10
N LEU A 275 20.00 18.90 -31.27
CA LEU A 275 18.75 19.39 -30.71
C LEU A 275 17.81 19.90 -31.83
N VAL A 276 18.34 20.71 -32.75
CA VAL A 276 17.59 21.28 -33.88
C VAL A 276 17.08 20.17 -34.80
N LEU A 277 17.94 19.21 -35.17
CA LEU A 277 17.58 18.11 -36.05
C LEU A 277 16.51 17.21 -35.42
N THR A 278 16.65 16.88 -34.13
CA THR A 278 15.69 16.01 -33.45
C THR A 278 14.31 16.66 -33.30
N LEU A 279 14.26 17.93 -32.93
CA LEU A 279 13.01 18.67 -32.77
C LEU A 279 12.32 18.98 -34.11
N SER A 280 13.08 19.32 -35.16
CA SER A 280 12.53 19.57 -36.49
C SER A 280 11.95 18.30 -37.12
N LEU A 281 12.64 17.15 -37.02
CA LEU A 281 12.12 15.86 -37.49
C LEU A 281 10.89 15.38 -36.69
N ALA A 282 10.76 15.84 -35.45
CA ALA A 282 9.64 15.54 -34.56
C ALA A 282 8.46 16.50 -34.72
N ALA A 283 8.61 17.61 -35.44
CA ALA A 283 7.54 18.58 -35.66
C ALA A 283 6.30 17.87 -36.24
N PRO A 284 5.10 18.10 -35.68
CA PRO A 284 3.88 17.54 -36.23
C PRO A 284 3.67 18.17 -37.61
N GLY A 285 3.84 17.37 -38.66
CA GLY A 285 3.68 17.86 -40.03
C GLY A 285 2.28 18.48 -40.19
N THR A 286 2.22 19.69 -40.73
CA THR A 286 0.95 20.25 -41.18
C THR A 286 0.41 19.29 -42.24
N THR A 287 -0.65 18.56 -41.92
CA THR A 287 -1.41 17.81 -42.92
C THR A 287 -2.11 18.84 -43.80
N LYS A 288 -1.36 19.46 -44.71
CA LYS A 288 -1.93 20.22 -45.82
C LYS A 288 -2.60 19.17 -46.70
N ALA A 289 -3.93 19.23 -46.75
CA ALA A 289 -4.78 18.42 -47.62
C ALA A 289 -4.13 18.24 -49.00
N ARG A 290 -3.65 17.02 -49.28
CA ARG A 290 -3.28 16.64 -50.64
C ARG A 290 -4.48 15.92 -51.23
N GLY A 291 -5.32 16.70 -51.91
CA GLY A 291 -6.36 16.18 -52.77
C GLY A 291 -5.74 15.27 -53.83
N ALA A 292 -6.34 14.10 -53.98
CA ALA A 292 -6.32 13.29 -55.20
C ALA A 292 -7.68 12.57 -55.26
N GLY A 293 -8.66 13.30 -55.79
CA GLY A 293 -9.88 12.80 -56.41
C GLY A 293 -10.00 13.51 -57.74
#